data_AF-A0A9P5Z210-F1
#
_entry.id   AF-A0A9P5Z210-F1
#
_cell.length_a   1.000
_cell.length_b   1.000
_cell.length_c   1.000
_cell.angle_alpha   90.00
_cell.angle_beta   90.00
_cell.angle_gamma   90.00
#
_symmetry.space_group_name_H-M   'P 1'
#
loop_
_entity.id
_entity.type
_entity.pdbx_description
1 polymer ?
#
loop_
_entity_poly.entity_id
_entity_poly.type
_entity_poly.pdbx_seq_one_letter_code
_entity_poly.pdbx_strand_id
1 'polypeptide(L)' 'MPVPWEALIPFGLLTAMFGAAGTLANVSMRAQNQGKPPRYSVDNWDTMMMDRDKLLTGHKRGQVANAVAPPEFAYKLSP' A
#
# COMPACT_ATOMS: atom_id res chain seq x y z
N MET A 1 2.55 -48.07 5.88
CA MET A 1 1.18 -47.52 5.77
C MET A 1 1.23 -46.31 4.86
N PRO A 2 0.44 -46.26 3.77
CA PRO A 2 0.37 -45.08 2.91
C PRO A 2 -0.16 -43.88 3.69
N VAL A 3 0.27 -42.67 3.30
CA VAL A 3 -0.16 -41.41 3.95
C VAL A 3 -1.67 -41.21 3.72
N PRO A 4 -2.44 -40.87 4.77
CA PRO A 4 -3.87 -40.57 4.62
C PRO A 4 -4.04 -39.20 3.96
N TRP A 5 -4.10 -39.16 2.63
CA TRP A 5 -4.16 -37.94 1.82
C TRP A 5 -5.48 -37.18 2.02
N GLU A 6 -6.57 -37.87 2.36
CA GLU A 6 -7.86 -37.27 2.67
C GLU A 6 -7.77 -36.33 3.88
N ALA A 7 -6.91 -36.66 4.85
CA ALA A 7 -6.65 -35.81 6.02
C ALA A 7 -5.91 -34.52 5.65
N LEU A 8 -5.27 -34.44 4.47
CA LEU A 8 -4.55 -33.26 4.00
C LEU A 8 -5.46 -32.28 3.22
N ILE A 9 -6.64 -32.74 2.75
CA ILE A 9 -7.56 -31.89 1.99
C ILE A 9 -7.95 -30.62 2.76
N PRO A 10 -8.34 -30.69 4.06
CA PRO A 10 -8.70 -29.49 4.81
C PRO A 10 -7.53 -28.51 4.95
N PHE A 11 -6.31 -29.02 5.16
CA PHE A 11 -5.11 -28.20 5.27
C PHE A 11 -4.71 -27.55 3.94
N GLY A 12 -4.87 -28.28 2.83
CA GLY A 12 -4.64 -27.76 1.48
C GLY A 12 -5.64 -26.65 1.13
N LEU A 13 -6.92 -26.86 1.42
CA LEU A 13 -7.97 -25.86 1.22
C LEU A 13 -7.69 -24.61 2.06
N LEU A 14 -7.38 -24.78 3.34
CA LEU A 14 -7.06 -23.67 4.26
C LEU A 14 -5.85 -22.86 3.75
N THR A 15 -4.78 -23.54 3.37
CA THR A 15 -3.57 -22.89 2.82
C THR A 15 -3.88 -22.13 1.53
N ALA A 16 -4.66 -22.72 0.62
CA ALA A 16 -5.06 -22.08 -0.62
C ALA A 16 -5.92 -20.83 -0.38
N MET A 17 -6.87 -20.90 0.55
CA MET A 17 -7.74 -19.76 0.89
C MET A 17 -6.97 -18.62 1.54
N PHE A 18 -6.06 -18.91 2.49
CA PHE A 18 -5.20 -17.89 3.07
C PHE A 18 -4.23 -17.28 2.05
N GLY A 19 -3.67 -18.09 1.17
CA GLY A 19 -2.83 -17.62 0.07
C GLY A 19 -3.59 -16.70 -0.88
N ALA A 20 -4.78 -17.11 -1.31
CA ALA A 20 -5.64 -16.30 -2.19
C ALA A 20 -6.05 -14.98 -1.53
N ALA A 21 -6.51 -15.02 -0.27
CA ALA A 21 -6.89 -13.81 0.45
C ALA A 21 -5.70 -12.85 0.66
N GLY A 22 -4.54 -13.37 1.07
CA GLY A 22 -3.34 -12.56 1.32
C GLY A 22 -2.80 -11.90 0.05
N THR A 23 -2.77 -12.63 -1.06
CA THR A 23 -2.35 -12.10 -2.36
C THR A 23 -3.31 -11.04 -2.88
N LEU A 24 -4.63 -11.27 -2.80
CA LEU A 24 -5.64 -10.30 -3.20
C LEU A 24 -5.56 -9.01 -2.38
N ALA A 25 -5.37 -9.13 -1.06
CA ALA A 25 -5.18 -7.98 -0.18
C ALA A 25 -3.90 -7.20 -0.53
N ASN A 26 -2.80 -7.90 -0.80
CA ASN A 26 -1.54 -7.25 -1.18
C ASN A 26 -1.66 -6.49 -2.51
N VAL A 27 -2.26 -7.13 -3.53
CA VAL A 27 -2.46 -6.53 -4.85
C VAL A 27 -3.38 -5.33 -4.77
N SER A 28 -4.49 -5.41 -4.03
CA SER A 28 -5.41 -4.28 -3.88
C SER A 28 -4.75 -3.08 -3.16
N MET A 29 -3.98 -3.33 -2.09
CA MET A 29 -3.22 -2.27 -1.41
C MET A 29 -2.15 -1.65 -2.33
N ARG A 30 -1.47 -2.45 -3.14
CA ARG A 30 -0.50 -1.93 -4.12
C ARG A 30 -1.18 -1.11 -5.20
N ALA A 31 -2.33 -1.55 -5.71
CA ALA A 31 -3.07 -0.82 -6.73
C ALA A 31 -3.48 0.58 -6.24
N GLN A 32 -3.97 0.70 -5.00
CA GLN A 32 -4.30 1.99 -4.39
C GLN A 32 -3.06 2.88 -4.15
N ASN A 33 -1.89 2.25 -3.95
CA ASN A 33 -0.64 2.92 -3.66
C ASN A 33 0.23 3.20 -4.92
N GLN A 34 -0.37 3.28 -6.11
CA GLN A 34 0.35 3.46 -7.38
C GLN A 34 1.40 2.36 -7.64
N GLY A 35 1.09 1.12 -7.27
CA GLY A 35 1.98 -0.04 -7.38
C GLY A 35 3.01 -0.16 -6.26
N LYS A 36 3.15 0.85 -5.40
CA LYS A 36 4.13 0.85 -4.29
C LYS A 36 3.61 0.00 -3.12
N PRO A 37 4.49 -0.64 -2.35
CA PRO A 37 4.06 -1.35 -1.14
C PRO A 37 3.47 -0.37 -0.11
N PRO A 38 2.55 -0.82 0.76
CA PRO A 38 2.06 -0.04 1.90
C PRO A 38 3.21 0.29 2.86
N ARG A 39 3.13 1.44 3.54
CA ARG A 39 4.07 1.80 4.62
C ARG A 39 3.54 1.27 5.95
N TYR A 40 4.45 0.83 6.80
CA TYR A 40 4.20 0.40 8.17
C TYR A 40 4.98 1.29 9.12
N SER A 41 4.55 1.39 10.39
CA SER A 41 5.22 2.19 11.41
C SER A 41 5.39 3.67 11.05
N VAL A 42 4.35 4.26 10.44
CA VAL A 42 4.32 5.68 10.05
C VAL A 42 4.25 6.53 11.31
N ASP A 43 5.23 7.41 11.50
CA ASP A 43 5.26 8.35 12.61
C ASP A 43 4.55 9.68 12.25
N ASN A 44 4.55 10.63 13.20
CA ASN A 44 3.93 11.93 12.98
C ASN A 44 4.63 12.72 11.86
N TRP A 45 5.96 12.59 11.75
CA TRP A 45 6.73 13.26 10.72
C TRP A 45 6.42 12.70 9.33
N ASP A 46 6.38 11.38 9.18
CA ASP A 46 6.01 10.69 7.96
C ASP A 46 4.61 11.07 7.51
N THR A 47 3.69 11.22 8.46
CA THR A 47 2.32 11.70 8.18
C THR A 47 2.35 13.11 7.60
N MET A 48 3.08 14.04 8.24
CA MET A 48 3.25 15.41 7.72
C MET A 48 3.90 15.43 6.32
N MET A 49 4.91 14.60 6.08
CA MET A 49 5.56 14.50 4.77
C MET A 49 4.65 13.88 3.71
N MET A 50 3.82 12.89 4.06
CA MET A 50 2.83 12.31 3.15
C MET A 50 1.75 13.31 2.76
N ASP A 51 1.32 14.15 3.68
CA ASP A 51 0.37 15.22 3.38
C ASP A 51 1.02 16.29 2.50
N ARG A 52 2.27 16.67 2.75
CA ARG A 52 3.06 17.52 1.85
C ARG A 52 3.13 16.93 0.43
N ASP A 53 3.49 15.65 0.31
CA ASP A 53 3.57 14.97 -0.99
C ASP A 53 2.21 14.93 -1.70
N LYS A 54 1.12 14.75 -0.95
CA LYS A 54 -0.24 14.82 -1.49
C LYS A 54 -0.57 16.21 -2.03
N LEU A 55 -0.15 17.28 -1.35
CA LEU A 55 -0.36 18.65 -1.84
C LEU A 55 0.44 18.94 -3.11
N LEU A 56 1.66 18.38 -3.22
CA LEU A 56 2.54 18.54 -4.37
C LEU A 56 2.08 17.74 -5.60
N THR A 57 1.53 16.54 -5.40
CA THR A 57 1.30 15.56 -6.47
C THR A 57 -0.16 15.21 -6.69
N GLY A 58 -1.05 15.61 -5.77
CA GLY A 58 -2.47 15.25 -5.77
C GLY A 58 -2.76 13.85 -5.20
N HIS A 59 -1.73 13.01 -4.95
CA HIS A 59 -1.91 11.65 -4.43
C HIS A 59 -1.05 11.38 -3.19
N LYS A 60 -1.57 10.64 -2.21
CA LYS A 60 -0.86 10.28 -0.97
C LYS A 60 0.46 9.53 -1.18
N ARG A 61 0.67 8.96 -2.37
CA ARG A 61 1.86 8.17 -2.74
C ARG A 61 2.62 8.74 -3.93
N GLY A 62 2.17 9.87 -4.46
CA GLY A 62 2.86 10.54 -5.56
C GLY A 62 4.23 11.03 -5.08
N GLN A 63 5.24 10.90 -5.93
CA GLN A 63 6.57 11.41 -5.66
C GLN A 63 6.99 12.26 -6.86
N VAL A 64 7.60 13.41 -6.57
CA VAL A 64 8.10 14.35 -7.58
C VAL A 64 9.50 14.79 -7.18
N ALA A 65 10.38 14.95 -8.17
CA ALA A 65 11.78 15.34 -7.98
C ALA A 65 12.10 16.70 -8.62
N ASN A 66 11.06 17.47 -9.01
CA ASN A 66 11.24 18.77 -9.65
C ASN A 66 11.86 19.77 -8.66
N ALA A 67 12.85 20.55 -9.13
CA ALA A 67 13.52 21.55 -8.31
C ALA A 67 12.60 22.71 -7.90
N VAL A 68 11.61 23.04 -8.75
CA VAL A 68 10.63 24.11 -8.52
C VAL A 68 9.27 23.48 -8.26
N ALA A 69 8.63 23.85 -7.15
CA ALA A 69 7.30 23.40 -6.81
C ALA A 69 6.25 24.01 -7.75
N PRO A 70 5.10 23.34 -7.98
CA PRO A 70 4.00 23.93 -8.71
C PRO A 70 3.54 25.23 -8.04
N PRO A 71 3.16 26.28 -8.79
CA PRO A 71 2.65 27.53 -8.21
C PRO A 71 1.43 27.27 -7.32
N GLU A 72 0.71 26.18 -7.61
CA GLU A 72 -0.45 25.77 -6.82
C GLU A 72 -0.14 25.40 -5.38
N PHE A 73 1.07 24.94 -5.12
CA PHE A 73 1.47 24.50 -3.79
C PHE A 73 1.45 25.67 -2.78
N ALA A 74 1.74 26.89 -3.23
CA ALA A 74 1.79 28.07 -2.38
C ALA A 74 0.40 28.44 -1.82
N TYR A 75 -0.67 28.28 -2.59
CA TYR A 75 -2.03 28.59 -2.12
C TYR A 75 -2.65 27.45 -1.31
N LYS A 76 -2.26 26.20 -1.55
CA LYS A 76 -2.77 25.03 -0.79
C LYS A 76 -2.22 24.95 0.64
N LEU A 77 -1.18 25.74 0.93
CA LEU A 77 -0.55 25.83 2.25
C LEU A 77 -1.19 26.90 3.14
N SER A 78 -2.09 27.76 2.61
CA SER A 78 -2.75 28.77 3.45
C SER A 78 -3.92 28.13 4.23
N PRO A 79 -4.10 28.48 5.51
CA PRO A 79 -5.21 27.99 6.33
C PRO A 79 -6.59 28.38 5.78
#